data_AF-A0A0M4EJ35-F1
#
_entry.id   AF-A0A0M4EJ35-F1
#
_cell.length_a   1.000
_cell.length_b   1.000
_cell.length_c   1.000
_cell.angle_alpha   90.00
_cell.angle_beta   90.00
_cell.angle_gamma   90.00
#
_symmetry.space_group_name_H-M   'P 1'
#
loop_
_entity.id
_entity.type
_entity.pdbx_description
1 polymer ?
#
loop_
_entity_poly.entity_id
_entity_poly.type
_entity_poly.pdbx_seq_one_letter_code
_entity_poly.pdbx_strand_id
1 'polypeptide(L)'
;MSRLVFGLLAIATLLVFGFCQECNICNAENGVACVSNTAFKMCDDSNSPNGDLYNCPTDSKCTGSRRICETGVTLKGACESCDICSRDAVFKCTSRNQFALCVDPDSTIKYECAGSYVC
;
A
#
# COMPACT_ATOMS: atom_id res chain seq x y z
N MET A 1 -25.81 23.92 10.16
CA MET A 1 -25.31 23.48 8.84
C MET A 1 -23.83 23.11 8.85
N SER A 2 -22.97 23.79 9.62
CA SER A 2 -21.52 23.53 9.62
C SER A 2 -21.07 22.18 10.23
N ARG A 3 -21.78 21.63 11.22
CA ARG A 3 -21.36 20.36 11.89
C ARG A 3 -21.55 19.10 11.04
N LEU A 4 -22.56 19.09 10.16
CA LEU A 4 -22.82 18.01 9.22
C LEU A 4 -21.80 18.00 8.08
N VAL A 5 -21.35 19.19 7.64
CA VAL A 5 -20.34 19.33 6.59
C VAL A 5 -18.97 18.85 7.09
N PHE A 6 -18.58 19.20 8.32
CA PHE A 6 -17.34 18.69 8.93
C PHE A 6 -17.37 17.17 9.14
N GLY A 7 -18.51 16.61 9.53
CA GLY A 7 -18.68 15.15 9.64
C GLY A 7 -18.55 14.44 8.30
N LEU A 8 -19.20 14.97 7.24
CA LEU A 8 -19.09 14.43 5.89
C LEU A 8 -17.68 14.54 5.32
N LEU A 9 -16.95 15.62 5.61
CA LEU A 9 -15.54 15.76 5.19
C LEU A 9 -14.64 14.71 5.85
N ALA A 10 -14.82 14.46 7.15
CA ALA A 10 -14.04 13.46 7.89
C ALA A 10 -14.33 12.03 7.43
N ILE A 11 -15.59 11.74 7.07
CA ILE A 11 -15.99 10.44 6.51
C ILE A 11 -15.44 10.25 5.09
N ALA A 12 -15.41 11.31 4.27
CA ALA A 12 -14.84 11.26 2.93
C ALA A 12 -13.32 10.99 2.95
N THR A 13 -12.58 11.51 3.94
CA THR A 13 -11.15 11.20 4.11
C THR A 13 -10.90 9.77 4.59
N LEU A 14 -11.86 9.15 5.29
CA LEU A 14 -11.79 7.75 5.76
C LEU A 14 -12.18 6.73 4.68
N LEU A 15 -12.72 7.14 3.53
CA LEU A 15 -13.10 6.22 2.45
C LEU A 15 -11.97 5.95 1.45
N VAL A 16 -10.78 6.50 1.68
CA VAL A 16 -9.57 6.25 0.88
C VAL A 16 -8.68 5.22 1.60
N PHE A 17 -9.25 4.09 2.03
CA PHE A 17 -8.44 2.93 2.42
C PHE A 17 -8.22 2.08 1.18
N GLY A 18 -7.09 2.37 0.53
CA GLY A 18 -6.62 1.76 -0.70
C GLY A 18 -6.57 0.24 -0.69
N PHE A 19 -6.64 -0.34 -1.88
CA PHE A 19 -6.55 -1.78 -2.19
C PHE A 19 -5.16 -2.40 -1.93
N CYS A 20 -4.44 -1.91 -0.92
CA CYS A 20 -3.02 -2.19 -0.67
C CYS A 20 -2.78 -2.15 0.86
N GLN A 21 -3.71 -2.77 1.61
CA GLN A 21 -4.02 -2.51 3.03
C GLN A 21 -2.88 -2.77 4.02
N GLU A 22 -1.80 -3.43 3.59
CA GLU A 22 -0.61 -3.69 4.42
C GLU A 22 0.66 -3.05 3.83
N CYS A 23 0.57 -2.48 2.63
CA CYS A 23 1.69 -1.86 1.95
C CYS A 23 1.75 -0.36 2.28
N ASN A 24 2.95 0.13 2.55
CA ASN A 24 3.25 1.50 3.01
C ASN A 24 2.57 1.85 4.34
N ILE A 25 2.15 0.84 5.10
CA ILE A 25 1.65 1.00 6.47
C ILE A 25 2.74 0.56 7.43
N CYS A 26 3.02 1.43 8.40
CA CYS A 26 3.95 1.14 9.47
C CYS A 26 3.36 0.10 10.42
N ASN A 27 4.02 -1.05 10.52
CA ASN A 27 3.65 -2.09 11.44
C ASN A 27 4.03 -1.65 12.88
N ALA A 28 3.05 -1.73 13.78
CA ALA A 28 3.20 -1.26 15.16
C ALA A 28 4.13 -2.15 16.03
N GLU A 29 4.41 -3.39 15.62
CA GLU A 29 5.25 -4.33 16.35
C GLU A 29 6.74 -4.19 16.01
N ASN A 30 7.08 -3.80 14.77
CA ASN A 30 8.46 -3.72 14.31
C ASN A 30 8.88 -2.35 13.73
N GLY A 31 7.96 -1.39 13.60
CA GLY A 31 8.26 -0.03 13.15
C GLY A 31 8.71 0.05 11.69
N VAL A 32 8.29 -0.91 10.85
CA VAL A 32 8.67 -1.00 9.44
C VAL A 32 7.43 -0.99 8.56
N ALA A 33 7.53 -0.39 7.38
CA ALA A 33 6.53 -0.49 6.33
C ALA A 33 7.12 -1.16 5.09
N CYS A 34 6.45 -2.21 4.61
CA CYS A 34 6.75 -2.77 3.30
C CYS A 34 6.33 -1.79 2.21
N VAL A 35 7.23 -1.44 1.29
CA VAL A 35 6.93 -0.56 0.14
C VAL A 35 6.78 -1.35 -1.16
N SER A 36 7.27 -2.59 -1.17
CA SER A 36 7.00 -3.60 -2.21
C SER A 36 7.04 -4.99 -1.57
N ASN A 37 6.77 -6.04 -2.36
CA ASN A 37 6.90 -7.42 -1.89
C ASN A 37 8.32 -7.82 -1.49
N THR A 38 9.34 -7.03 -1.82
CA THR A 38 10.75 -7.36 -1.53
C THR A 38 11.53 -6.19 -0.92
N ALA A 39 10.85 -5.09 -0.59
CA ALA A 39 11.51 -3.89 -0.06
C ALA A 39 10.67 -3.22 1.02
N PHE A 40 11.36 -2.59 1.97
CA PHE A 40 10.76 -1.93 3.12
C PHE A 40 11.50 -0.64 3.49
N LYS A 41 10.86 0.17 4.32
CA LYS A 41 11.42 1.36 4.94
C LYS A 41 11.16 1.35 6.44
N MET A 42 12.04 1.97 7.20
CA MET A 42 11.77 2.24 8.61
C MET A 42 10.74 3.35 8.74
N CYS A 43 9.97 3.30 9.82
CA CYS A 43 9.00 4.31 10.16
C CYS A 43 9.58 5.32 11.13
N ASP A 44 9.22 6.58 10.94
CA ASP A 44 9.56 7.66 11.86
C ASP A 44 8.60 7.73 13.04
N ASP A 45 8.86 8.66 13.96
CA ASP A 45 8.03 8.93 15.14
C ASP A 45 6.59 9.38 14.78
N SER A 46 6.37 9.82 13.53
CA SER A 46 5.06 10.19 13.00
C SER A 46 4.34 9.00 12.36
N ASN A 47 4.87 7.79 12.50
CA ASN A 47 4.35 6.55 11.93
C ASN A 47 4.27 6.60 10.39
N SER A 48 5.22 7.32 9.77
CA SER A 48 5.34 7.47 8.32
C SER A 48 6.59 6.74 7.84
N PRO A 49 6.52 5.98 6.72
CA PRO A 49 7.69 5.34 6.14
C PRO A 49 8.63 6.39 5.52
N ASN A 50 9.55 6.83 6.35
CA ASN A 50 10.48 7.92 6.15
C ASN A 50 11.87 7.34 6.42
N GLY A 51 12.69 7.26 5.37
CA GLY A 51 14.06 6.75 5.48
C GLY A 51 14.51 5.98 4.24
N ASP A 52 15.66 5.32 4.41
CA ASP A 52 16.31 4.53 3.39
C ASP A 52 15.47 3.31 2.99
N LEU A 53 15.62 2.93 1.72
CA LEU A 53 15.01 1.72 1.17
C LEU A 53 15.90 0.51 1.47
N TYR A 54 15.34 -0.48 2.15
CA TYR A 54 15.99 -1.75 2.43
C TYR A 54 15.34 -2.86 1.62
N ASN A 55 16.15 -3.79 1.11
CA ASN A 55 15.67 -4.96 0.39
C ASN A 55 15.68 -6.19 1.29
N CYS A 56 14.64 -6.99 1.19
CA CYS A 56 14.61 -8.32 1.78
C CYS A 56 15.63 -9.23 1.07
N PRO A 57 16.21 -10.22 1.79
CA PRO A 57 17.08 -11.23 1.19
C PRO A 57 16.42 -11.96 0.00
N THR A 58 17.24 -12.54 -0.87
CA THR A 58 16.77 -13.36 -2.00
C THR A 58 15.79 -14.44 -1.50
N ASP A 59 14.74 -14.68 -2.28
CA ASP A 59 13.64 -15.62 -2.00
C ASP A 59 12.78 -15.31 -0.77
N SER A 60 12.94 -14.14 -0.16
CA SER A 60 12.07 -13.67 0.92
C SER A 60 11.17 -12.51 0.48
N LYS A 61 9.98 -12.46 1.08
CA LYS A 61 8.99 -11.41 0.86
C LYS A 61 8.89 -10.52 2.08
N CYS A 62 8.68 -9.23 1.86
CA CYS A 62 8.30 -8.31 2.91
C CYS A 62 6.87 -8.62 3.34
N THR A 63 6.69 -8.88 4.63
CA THR A 63 5.41 -9.21 5.23
C THR A 63 5.05 -8.15 6.25
N GLY A 64 3.78 -7.76 6.29
CA GLY A 64 3.26 -6.80 7.28
C GLY A 64 3.15 -7.39 8.68
N SER A 65 3.82 -8.51 8.94
CA SER A 65 3.86 -9.27 10.19
C SER A 65 5.03 -8.83 11.08
N ARG A 66 5.15 -9.43 12.28
CA ARG A 66 6.24 -9.15 13.22
C ARG A 66 7.63 -9.33 12.62
N ARG A 67 7.80 -10.34 11.75
CA ARG A 67 9.03 -10.55 10.99
C ARG A 67 8.94 -9.74 9.69
N ILE A 68 9.95 -8.92 9.43
CA ILE A 68 9.95 -8.01 8.27
C ILE A 68 10.02 -8.79 6.96
N CYS A 69 10.96 -9.75 6.85
CA CYS A 69 11.16 -10.57 5.67
C CYS A 69 10.98 -12.03 6.03
N GLU A 70 10.08 -12.72 5.32
CA GLU A 70 9.78 -14.12 5.53
C GLU A 70 9.86 -14.91 4.22
N THR A 71 10.14 -16.21 4.31
CA THR A 71 10.21 -17.13 3.17
C THR A 71 9.10 -18.17 3.28
N GLY A 72 8.40 -18.46 2.19
CA GLY A 72 7.41 -19.54 2.18
C GLY A 72 6.69 -19.65 0.84
N VAL A 73 6.38 -20.89 0.44
CA VAL A 73 5.76 -21.17 -0.87
C VAL A 73 4.32 -20.65 -0.98
N THR A 74 3.62 -20.53 0.16
CA THR A 74 2.27 -19.94 0.25
C THR A 74 2.28 -18.56 0.89
N LEU A 75 3.46 -17.98 1.12
CA LEU A 75 3.59 -16.70 1.80
C LEU A 75 3.12 -15.57 0.88
N LYS A 76 2.15 -14.81 1.36
CA LYS A 76 1.66 -13.61 0.69
C LYS A 76 2.41 -12.39 1.22
N GLY A 77 3.05 -11.63 0.33
CA GLY A 77 3.72 -10.38 0.70
C GLY A 77 2.71 -9.29 1.07
N ALA A 78 3.14 -8.35 1.90
CA ALA A 78 2.29 -7.23 2.34
C ALA A 78 1.75 -6.39 1.18
N CYS A 79 2.51 -6.33 0.08
CA CYS A 79 2.17 -5.58 -1.13
C CYS A 79 1.63 -6.48 -2.26
N GLU A 80 1.27 -7.73 -1.97
CA GLU A 80 0.77 -8.69 -2.97
C GLU A 80 -0.74 -8.57 -3.20
N SER A 81 -1.44 -7.85 -2.32
CA SER A 81 -2.82 -7.39 -2.59
C SER A 81 -2.86 -6.18 -3.52
N CYS A 82 -1.73 -5.54 -3.76
CA CYS A 82 -1.59 -4.50 -4.77
C CYS A 82 -1.55 -5.19 -6.15
N ASP A 83 -2.02 -4.50 -7.18
CA ASP A 83 -2.25 -5.00 -8.55
C ASP A 83 -3.49 -5.90 -8.71
N ILE A 84 -4.41 -5.88 -7.73
CA ILE A 84 -5.74 -6.50 -7.82
C ILE A 84 -6.76 -5.43 -8.23
N CYS A 85 -7.62 -5.78 -9.18
CA CYS A 85 -8.72 -4.92 -9.59
C CYS A 85 -9.68 -4.63 -8.44
N SER A 86 -10.01 -3.35 -8.26
CA SER A 86 -11.08 -2.92 -7.36
C SER A 86 -12.38 -3.68 -7.67
N ARG A 87 -13.28 -3.81 -6.69
CA ARG A 87 -14.56 -4.51 -6.85
C ARG A 87 -15.41 -3.98 -8.00
N ASP A 88 -15.26 -2.69 -8.33
CA ASP A 88 -15.96 -2.05 -9.44
C ASP A 88 -15.25 -2.27 -10.79
N ALA A 89 -14.12 -2.99 -10.79
CA ALA A 89 -13.31 -3.40 -11.94
C ALA A 89 -12.83 -2.25 -12.86
N VAL A 90 -12.76 -1.02 -12.36
CA VAL A 90 -12.31 0.13 -13.16
C VAL A 90 -10.80 0.33 -13.09
N PHE A 91 -10.19 0.14 -11.91
CA PHE A 91 -8.76 0.36 -11.68
C PHE A 91 -8.16 -0.61 -10.64
N LYS A 92 -6.84 -0.77 -10.70
CA LYS A 92 -5.99 -1.51 -9.75
C LYS A 92 -4.83 -0.63 -9.29
N CYS A 93 -4.47 -0.71 -8.02
CA CYS A 93 -3.32 0.02 -7.48
C CYS A 93 -2.03 -0.76 -7.75
N THR A 94 -1.13 -0.23 -8.58
CA THR A 94 0.14 -0.91 -8.90
C THR A 94 1.28 -0.49 -7.96
N SER A 95 1.12 0.64 -7.28
CA SER A 95 2.02 1.15 -6.24
C SER A 95 1.25 2.16 -5.36
N ARG A 96 1.91 2.74 -4.36
CA ARG A 96 1.36 3.76 -3.44
C ARG A 96 0.73 4.94 -4.17
N ASN A 97 1.35 5.40 -5.25
CA ASN A 97 0.94 6.56 -6.03
C ASN A 97 0.68 6.22 -7.49
N GLN A 98 0.57 4.92 -7.83
CA GLN A 98 0.36 4.49 -9.21
C GLN A 98 -0.82 3.54 -9.29
N PHE A 99 -1.64 3.73 -10.32
CA PHE A 99 -2.78 2.87 -10.63
C PHE A 99 -2.78 2.49 -12.11
N ALA A 100 -3.45 1.40 -12.45
CA ALA A 100 -3.67 0.97 -13.82
C ALA A 100 -5.17 0.72 -14.03
N LEU A 101 -5.63 0.79 -15.28
CA LEU A 101 -7.02 0.45 -15.62
C LEU A 101 -7.18 -1.07 -15.71
N CYS A 102 -8.32 -1.56 -15.23
CA CYS A 102 -8.64 -3.00 -15.19
C CYS A 102 -9.30 -3.54 -16.46
N VAL A 103 -9.34 -2.73 -17.52
CA VAL A 103 -9.85 -3.13 -18.84
C VAL A 103 -9.01 -4.27 -19.43
N ASP A 104 -7.72 -4.31 -19.07
CA ASP A 104 -6.80 -5.41 -19.36
C ASP A 104 -6.01 -5.73 -18.08
N PRO A 105 -6.18 -6.93 -17.48
CA PRO A 105 -5.48 -7.30 -16.24
C PRO A 105 -3.96 -7.33 -16.41
N ASP A 106 -3.45 -7.48 -17.64
CA ASP A 106 -2.02 -7.49 -17.97
C ASP A 106 -1.51 -6.12 -18.45
N SER A 107 -2.34 -5.07 -18.38
CA SER A 107 -1.95 -3.72 -18.80
C SER A 107 -0.71 -3.25 -18.06
N THR A 108 0.32 -2.88 -18.83
CA THR A 108 1.55 -2.24 -18.36
C THR A 108 1.43 -0.72 -18.27
N ILE A 109 0.29 -0.16 -18.72
CA ILE A 109 0.05 1.28 -18.69
C ILE A 109 -0.33 1.69 -17.26
N LYS A 110 0.56 2.44 -16.63
CA LYS A 110 0.39 2.99 -15.28
C LYS A 110 0.15 4.49 -15.33
N TYR A 111 -0.71 4.94 -14.44
CA TYR A 111 -1.04 6.34 -14.20
C TYR A 111 -0.59 6.73 -12.81
N GLU A 112 -0.19 7.98 -12.63
CA GLU A 112 0.16 8.56 -11.33
C GLU A 112 -1.09 9.15 -10.67
N CYS A 113 -1.24 8.96 -9.37
CA CYS A 113 -2.20 9.69 -8.55
C CYS A 113 -1.81 11.18 -8.57
N ALA A 114 -2.81 12.07 -8.65
CA ALA A 114 -2.54 13.50 -8.66
C ALA A 114 -1.85 13.95 -7.36
N GLY A 115 -0.89 14.89 -7.44
CA GLY A 115 -0.30 15.54 -6.26
C GLY A 115 0.21 14.57 -5.18
N SER A 116 -0.38 14.67 -3.98
CA SER A 116 -0.07 13.83 -2.82
C SER A 116 -1.08 12.71 -2.57
N TYR A 117 -1.97 12.45 -3.53
CA TYR A 117 -2.96 11.38 -3.41
C TYR A 117 -2.28 10.01 -3.52
N VAL A 118 -2.82 9.05 -2.79
CA VAL A 118 -2.40 7.65 -2.81
C VAL A 118 -3.51 6.78 -3.38
N CYS A 119 -3.12 5.66 -3.95
CA CYS A 119 -3.99 4.54 -4.28
C CYS A 119 -4.17 3.67 -3.01
#